data_AF-A0A4R5XHS6-F1
#
_entry.id   AF-A0A4R5XHS6-F1
#
_cell.length_a   1.000
_cell.length_b   1.000
_cell.length_c   1.000
_cell.angle_alpha   90.00
_cell.angle_beta   90.00
_cell.angle_gamma   90.00
#
_symmetry.space_group_name_H-M   'P 1'
#
loop_
_entity.id
_entity.type
_entity.pdbx_description
1 polymer ?
#
loop_
_entity_poly.entity_id
_entity_poly.type
_entity_poly.pdbx_seq_one_letter_code
_entity_poly.pdbx_strand_id
1 'polypeptide(L)'
;MSFGRGSVHGNPYRQGGWSGINPWSPWPSPSPSPAPSLPASQSSPHSSVPPTPSSSSNQSLPQTSTSGASASSSVSPPTALLAGTSGFNPAQTAHGVLPLQHPPGLNLGPLLQAGSVAYRFLYRTSRSNFFVADSGNRNVYRVFTDAQTQRTIITNHNGMPIARINWAASRTVPPLVDVRGRTILASEWLSPVSGNVPLRSMRTRGTEYRWQSDGRRFTAWKILASPATSPSGVIGIVNRLQECFEMRLMRQALMVNDELLDDLIVAFVTLEGKLFVGLS
;
A
#
# COMPACT_ATOMS: atom_id res chain seq x y z
N MET A 1 -24.34 -13.59 -62.82
CA MET A 1 -23.45 -14.58 -62.20
C MET A 1 -22.51 -13.83 -61.27
N SER A 2 -22.49 -14.24 -60.00
CA SER A 2 -21.74 -13.63 -58.88
C SER A 2 -20.42 -14.36 -58.68
N PHE A 3 -19.36 -13.64 -58.30
CA PHE A 3 -18.31 -13.94 -57.29
C PHE A 3 -17.39 -12.69 -57.29
N GLY A 4 -17.09 -11.94 -56.23
CA GLY A 4 -17.12 -12.22 -54.80
C GLY A 4 -15.70 -12.54 -54.29
N ARG A 5 -14.94 -11.51 -53.87
CA ARG A 5 -13.99 -11.48 -52.72
C ARG A 5 -13.01 -10.30 -52.81
N GLY A 6 -13.32 -9.23 -52.07
CA GLY A 6 -12.33 -8.28 -51.57
C GLY A 6 -11.99 -8.67 -50.13
N SER A 7 -10.77 -9.15 -49.89
CA SER A 7 -10.26 -9.46 -48.56
C SER A 7 -9.68 -8.19 -47.95
N VAL A 8 -10.41 -7.54 -47.04
CA VAL A 8 -9.90 -6.40 -46.27
C VAL A 8 -9.43 -6.94 -44.92
N HIS A 9 -8.12 -7.11 -44.78
CA HIS A 9 -7.50 -7.35 -43.47
C HIS A 9 -7.58 -6.05 -42.65
N GLY A 10 -8.63 -5.94 -41.83
CA GLY A 10 -8.74 -4.90 -40.81
C GLY A 10 -7.71 -5.14 -39.70
N ASN A 11 -6.80 -4.19 -39.55
CA ASN A 11 -5.84 -4.12 -38.44
C ASN A 11 -6.57 -3.73 -37.14
N PRO A 12 -6.61 -4.57 -36.08
CA PRO A 12 -7.39 -4.31 -34.87
C PRO A 12 -6.74 -3.30 -33.90
N TYR A 13 -5.56 -2.76 -34.22
CA TYR A 13 -4.82 -1.85 -33.33
C TYR A 13 -5.07 -0.36 -33.64
N ARG A 14 -6.34 0.04 -33.87
CA ARG A 14 -6.68 1.47 -33.83
C ARG A 14 -6.56 1.95 -32.39
N GLN A 15 -5.45 2.63 -32.12
CA GLN A 15 -5.17 3.43 -30.93
C GLN A 15 -6.31 4.41 -30.68
N GLY A 16 -7.15 4.11 -29.68
CA GLY A 16 -8.03 5.08 -29.05
C GLY A 16 -7.22 5.91 -28.08
N GLY A 17 -7.13 7.22 -28.34
CA GLY A 17 -6.37 8.18 -27.56
C GLY A 17 -6.87 8.28 -26.11
N TRP A 18 -5.94 8.10 -25.17
CA TRP A 18 -6.11 8.44 -23.75
C TRP A 18 -5.44 9.77 -23.40
N SER A 19 -5.35 10.70 -24.36
CA SER A 19 -4.83 12.05 -24.15
C SER A 19 -5.82 12.99 -23.45
N GLY A 20 -6.98 12.50 -23.00
CA GLY A 20 -8.07 13.32 -22.45
C GLY A 20 -8.29 13.22 -20.94
N ILE A 21 -7.68 12.28 -20.21
CA ILE A 21 -7.88 12.19 -18.76
C ILE A 21 -6.81 13.03 -18.08
N ASN A 22 -7.15 14.29 -17.80
CA ASN A 22 -6.37 15.14 -16.93
C ASN A 22 -6.25 14.45 -15.54
N PRO A 23 -5.05 14.03 -15.09
CA PRO A 23 -4.87 13.29 -13.84
C PRO A 23 -5.15 14.14 -12.59
N TRP A 24 -5.51 15.41 -12.78
CA TRP A 24 -5.77 16.42 -11.77
C TRP A 24 -7.22 16.90 -11.71
N SER A 25 -8.15 16.27 -12.42
CA SER A 25 -9.56 16.69 -12.34
C SER A 25 -10.09 16.45 -10.91
N PRO A 26 -10.50 17.49 -10.16
CA PRO A 26 -11.14 17.31 -8.87
C PRO A 26 -12.44 16.52 -9.09
N TRP A 27 -12.68 15.54 -8.23
CA TRP A 27 -13.90 14.75 -8.26
C TRP A 27 -15.12 15.68 -8.14
N PRO A 28 -16.22 15.43 -8.86
CA PRO A 28 -17.46 16.18 -8.64
C PRO A 28 -17.93 15.93 -7.21
N SER A 29 -18.07 17.02 -6.45
CA SER A 29 -18.62 17.00 -5.09
C SER A 29 -19.98 16.30 -5.11
N PRO A 30 -20.26 15.37 -4.16
CA PRO A 30 -21.58 14.76 -4.08
C PRO A 30 -22.62 15.84 -3.81
N SER A 31 -23.65 15.92 -4.66
CA SER A 31 -24.82 16.77 -4.42
C SER A 31 -25.40 16.47 -3.04
N PRO A 32 -25.68 17.49 -2.22
CA PRO A 32 -26.30 17.28 -0.92
C PRO A 32 -27.71 16.72 -1.12
N SER A 33 -27.95 15.52 -0.59
CA SER A 33 -29.31 14.98 -0.48
C SER A 33 -30.17 15.89 0.41
N PRO A 34 -31.46 16.10 0.07
CA PRO A 34 -32.36 16.90 0.88
C PRO A 34 -32.58 16.25 2.26
N ALA A 35 -32.46 17.05 3.31
CA ALA A 35 -32.67 16.63 4.69
C ALA A 35 -34.15 16.25 4.94
N PRO A 36 -34.44 15.17 5.69
CA PRO A 36 -35.79 14.86 6.12
C PRO A 36 -36.26 15.88 7.18
N SER A 37 -37.42 16.49 6.93
CA SER A 37 -38.11 17.40 7.83
C SER A 37 -38.63 16.66 9.08
N LEU A 38 -38.20 17.12 10.26
CA LEU A 38 -38.66 16.67 11.57
C LEU A 38 -40.07 17.21 11.88
N PRO A 39 -40.98 16.41 12.47
CA PRO A 39 -42.22 16.93 13.02
C PRO A 39 -42.00 17.58 14.40
N ALA A 40 -42.82 18.60 14.64
CA ALA A 40 -42.78 19.51 15.77
C ALA A 40 -43.34 18.92 17.08
N SER A 41 -42.69 19.32 18.18
CA SER A 41 -43.25 19.74 19.47
C SER A 41 -44.31 18.89 20.18
N GLN A 42 -43.96 18.37 21.36
CA GLN A 42 -44.85 18.41 22.54
C GLN A 42 -44.06 18.76 23.81
N SER A 43 -44.71 19.58 24.62
CA SER A 43 -44.22 20.37 25.74
C SER A 43 -44.63 19.78 27.10
N SER A 44 -44.01 20.35 28.16
CA SER A 44 -44.53 20.54 29.54
C SER A 44 -43.91 19.62 30.64
N PRO A 45 -44.02 19.96 31.95
CA PRO A 45 -43.05 20.80 32.67
C PRO A 45 -42.68 20.30 34.10
N HIS A 46 -41.86 21.10 34.80
CA HIS A 46 -41.66 21.19 36.26
C HIS A 46 -41.10 19.98 37.04
N SER A 47 -39.89 20.15 37.61
CA SER A 47 -39.71 20.08 39.08
C SER A 47 -38.36 20.65 39.52
N SER A 48 -38.36 21.15 40.74
CA SER A 48 -37.49 22.19 41.27
C SER A 48 -36.65 21.64 42.43
N VAL A 49 -35.44 22.24 42.65
CA VAL A 49 -34.75 22.44 43.96
C VAL A 49 -33.94 21.24 44.51
N PRO A 50 -32.88 21.39 45.38
CA PRO A 50 -32.02 22.55 45.77
C PRO A 50 -30.50 22.33 45.52
N PRO A 51 -29.64 23.35 45.82
CA PRO A 51 -28.18 23.26 45.86
C PRO A 51 -27.60 23.08 47.28
N THR A 52 -26.33 22.66 47.39
CA THR A 52 -25.28 22.99 48.42
C THR A 52 -24.24 21.84 48.53
N PRO A 53 -23.07 22.01 49.20
CA PRO A 53 -22.11 23.11 49.14
C PRO A 53 -20.65 22.62 48.93
N SER A 54 -19.78 23.63 48.79
CA SER A 54 -18.32 23.67 48.78
C SER A 54 -17.55 22.81 49.79
N SER A 55 -16.36 22.34 49.39
CA SER A 55 -15.18 22.34 50.27
C SER A 55 -13.85 22.44 49.50
N SER A 56 -13.00 23.25 50.10
CA SER A 56 -11.68 23.76 49.76
C SER A 56 -10.54 22.79 50.06
N SER A 57 -9.42 22.88 49.30
CA SER A 57 -8.03 22.84 49.80
C SER A 57 -7.08 23.01 48.60
N ASN A 58 -6.38 24.15 48.47
CA ASN A 58 -5.03 24.43 48.97
C ASN A 58 -4.03 23.29 48.77
N GLN A 59 -3.03 23.50 47.90
CA GLN A 59 -1.60 23.39 48.25
C GLN A 59 -0.65 23.77 47.09
N SER A 60 0.06 24.89 47.31
CA SER A 60 1.53 25.03 47.30
C SER A 60 2.37 24.72 46.04
N LEU A 61 2.96 25.81 45.52
CA LEU A 61 4.28 25.95 44.87
C LEU A 61 5.43 25.28 45.68
N PRO A 62 6.58 24.89 45.05
CA PRO A 62 7.60 25.89 44.70
C PRO A 62 8.33 25.69 43.36
N GLN A 63 8.87 26.84 42.92
CA GLN A 63 9.89 27.02 41.90
C GLN A 63 11.14 26.17 42.17
N THR A 64 11.76 25.67 41.10
CA THR A 64 13.20 25.42 41.07
C THR A 64 13.77 25.90 39.73
N SER A 65 14.61 26.91 39.84
CA SER A 65 15.56 27.35 38.83
C SER A 65 16.81 26.48 38.87
N THR A 66 17.26 25.98 37.72
CA THR A 66 18.66 25.59 37.53
C THR A 66 19.12 25.93 36.12
N SER A 67 19.96 26.96 36.09
CA SER A 67 20.99 27.25 35.09
C SER A 67 21.94 26.08 34.87
N GLY A 68 22.42 25.88 33.64
CA GLY A 68 23.49 24.89 33.39
C GLY A 68 23.98 24.82 31.94
N ALA A 69 24.89 25.74 31.60
CA ALA A 69 26.08 25.57 30.75
C ALA A 69 26.01 24.83 29.39
N SER A 70 26.22 25.63 28.34
CA SER A 70 27.25 25.53 27.29
C SER A 70 28.12 24.25 27.21
N ALA A 71 28.20 23.66 26.01
CA ALA A 71 29.47 23.22 25.42
C ALA A 71 29.33 23.08 23.90
N SER A 72 29.99 24.00 23.21
CA SER A 72 30.35 23.96 21.79
C SER A 72 31.45 22.94 21.53
N SER A 73 31.32 22.11 20.49
CA SER A 73 32.45 21.39 19.89
C SER A 73 32.34 21.39 18.37
N SER A 74 33.12 22.30 17.81
CA SER A 74 33.57 22.36 16.42
C SER A 74 34.43 21.15 16.07
N VAL A 75 34.08 20.44 15.00
CA VAL A 75 35.02 19.54 14.31
C VAL A 75 35.01 19.89 12.83
N SER A 76 36.14 20.43 12.39
CA SER A 76 36.45 20.77 11.00
C SER A 76 36.68 19.51 10.13
N PRO A 77 36.45 19.59 8.81
CA PRO A 77 36.74 18.51 7.87
C PRO A 77 38.23 18.50 7.46
N PRO A 78 38.81 17.34 7.09
CA PRO A 78 40.08 17.31 6.39
C PRO A 78 39.88 17.49 4.88
N THR A 79 40.48 18.55 4.35
CA THR A 79 40.81 18.72 2.94
C THR A 79 42.17 18.08 2.68
N ALA A 80 42.28 17.19 1.69
CA ALA A 80 43.55 16.85 1.07
C ALA A 80 43.36 16.67 -0.44
N LEU A 81 44.00 17.57 -1.18
CA LEU A 81 44.28 17.58 -2.61
C LEU A 81 45.41 16.59 -2.93
N LEU A 82 45.39 15.98 -4.13
CA LEU A 82 46.53 15.80 -5.05
C LEU A 82 45.98 15.04 -6.29
N ALA A 83 45.78 15.68 -7.44
CA ALA A 83 46.76 16.02 -8.48
C ALA A 83 47.33 14.80 -9.25
N GLY A 84 46.92 14.71 -10.52
CA GLY A 84 47.80 14.37 -11.64
C GLY A 84 47.98 12.91 -12.02
N THR A 85 47.39 12.50 -13.15
CA THR A 85 48.18 12.07 -14.33
C THR A 85 47.24 11.82 -15.52
N SER A 86 47.51 12.56 -16.59
CA SER A 86 46.95 12.41 -17.93
C SER A 86 47.43 11.09 -18.55
N GLY A 87 46.55 10.10 -18.64
CA GLY A 87 46.75 8.87 -19.41
C GLY A 87 46.08 8.98 -20.78
N PHE A 88 46.89 8.95 -21.82
CA PHE A 88 46.52 8.87 -23.23
C PHE A 88 45.67 7.59 -23.46
N ASN A 89 44.39 7.74 -23.81
CA ASN A 89 43.49 6.62 -24.11
C ASN A 89 43.31 6.55 -25.63
N PRO A 90 43.83 5.53 -26.35
CA PRO A 90 43.54 5.41 -27.78
C PRO A 90 42.07 5.05 -27.98
N ALA A 91 41.43 5.72 -28.93
CA ALA A 91 40.08 5.39 -29.38
C ALA A 91 40.09 4.01 -30.06
N GLN A 92 39.48 3.01 -29.40
CA GLN A 92 39.10 1.76 -30.05
C GLN A 92 37.62 1.82 -30.44
N THR A 93 37.37 2.32 -31.64
CA THR A 93 36.23 1.88 -32.44
C THR A 93 36.56 0.49 -33.00
N ALA A 94 35.77 -0.52 -32.66
CA ALA A 94 35.13 -1.44 -33.60
C ALA A 94 34.85 -2.85 -33.01
N HIS A 95 33.62 -3.31 -33.27
CA HIS A 95 33.12 -4.70 -33.23
C HIS A 95 32.92 -5.39 -31.87
N GLY A 96 31.67 -5.35 -31.43
CA GLY A 96 31.13 -6.29 -30.44
C GLY A 96 30.10 -5.62 -29.54
N VAL A 97 28.83 -5.68 -29.92
CA VAL A 97 27.73 -5.38 -28.98
C VAL A 97 27.77 -6.45 -27.90
N LEU A 98 28.47 -6.17 -26.80
CA LEU A 98 28.34 -6.92 -25.56
C LEU A 98 26.86 -6.84 -25.15
N PRO A 99 26.21 -7.97 -24.80
CA PRO A 99 24.88 -7.91 -24.22
C PRO A 99 24.97 -7.00 -22.99
N LEU A 100 24.10 -5.99 -22.93
CA LEU A 100 23.89 -5.18 -21.73
C LEU A 100 23.81 -6.12 -20.53
N GLN A 101 24.90 -6.15 -19.75
CA GLN A 101 24.93 -6.78 -18.44
C GLN A 101 23.80 -6.13 -17.67
N HIS A 102 22.72 -6.89 -17.49
CA HIS A 102 21.72 -6.52 -16.52
C HIS A 102 22.45 -6.41 -15.18
N PRO A 103 22.16 -5.37 -14.37
CA PRO A 103 22.71 -5.29 -13.02
C PRO A 103 22.45 -6.63 -12.32
N PRO A 104 23.42 -7.16 -11.54
CA PRO A 104 23.36 -8.51 -11.00
C PRO A 104 21.98 -8.74 -10.39
N GLY A 105 21.22 -9.57 -11.08
CA GLY A 105 19.84 -9.84 -10.74
C GLY A 105 19.80 -10.32 -9.32
N LEU A 106 18.98 -9.66 -8.51
CA LEU A 106 18.45 -10.24 -7.28
C LEU A 106 18.11 -11.70 -7.59
N ASN A 107 18.84 -12.61 -6.95
CA ASN A 107 18.62 -14.04 -7.04
C ASN A 107 17.28 -14.32 -6.32
N LEU A 108 16.19 -14.00 -7.02
CA LEU A 108 14.83 -14.32 -6.63
C LEU A 108 14.77 -15.84 -6.66
N GLY A 109 14.86 -16.46 -5.49
CA GLY A 109 15.01 -17.91 -5.36
C GLY A 109 14.07 -18.69 -6.29
N PRO A 110 14.50 -19.89 -6.73
CA PRO A 110 13.91 -20.63 -7.86
C PRO A 110 12.43 -21.02 -7.70
N LEU A 111 11.83 -20.84 -6.52
CA LEU A 111 10.49 -21.37 -6.21
C LEU A 111 9.32 -20.75 -6.98
N LEU A 112 9.48 -19.57 -7.61
CA LEU A 112 8.37 -18.88 -8.30
C LEU A 112 8.65 -18.50 -9.76
N GLN A 113 9.75 -18.94 -10.38
CA GLN A 113 10.12 -18.43 -11.70
C GLN A 113 9.24 -18.94 -12.86
N ALA A 114 8.79 -20.19 -12.83
CA ALA A 114 7.90 -20.73 -13.86
C ALA A 114 6.42 -20.49 -13.49
N GLY A 115 5.71 -19.69 -14.27
CA GLY A 115 4.26 -19.52 -14.12
C GLY A 115 3.81 -18.49 -13.07
N SER A 116 4.66 -17.58 -12.62
CA SER A 116 4.24 -16.43 -11.81
C SER A 116 3.86 -15.20 -12.65
N VAL A 117 3.04 -14.33 -12.07
CA VAL A 117 2.71 -12.99 -12.58
C VAL A 117 3.28 -11.97 -11.61
N ALA A 118 3.95 -10.94 -12.13
CA ALA A 118 4.55 -9.88 -11.33
C ALA A 118 3.67 -8.62 -11.36
N TYR A 119 3.57 -7.98 -10.19
CA TYR A 119 2.91 -6.71 -9.96
C TYR A 119 3.87 -5.76 -9.25
N ARG A 120 3.99 -4.52 -9.73
CA ARG A 120 4.95 -3.53 -9.23
C ARG A 120 4.24 -2.33 -8.61
N PHE A 121 4.65 -1.98 -7.40
CA PHE A 121 4.14 -0.84 -6.64
C PHE A 121 5.02 0.38 -6.93
N LEU A 122 4.56 1.28 -7.79
CA LEU A 122 5.34 2.39 -8.34
C LEU A 122 5.08 3.68 -7.55
N TYR A 123 5.84 3.93 -6.48
CA TYR A 123 5.66 5.08 -5.56
C TYR A 123 6.72 6.19 -5.69
N ARG A 124 7.41 6.28 -6.84
CA ARG A 124 8.58 7.15 -7.07
C ARG A 124 8.45 8.61 -6.59
N THR A 125 7.28 9.22 -6.72
CA THR A 125 7.07 10.64 -6.39
C THR A 125 6.36 10.85 -5.06
N SER A 126 5.52 9.91 -4.63
CA SER A 126 4.84 9.97 -3.35
C SER A 126 4.48 8.57 -2.85
N ARG A 127 4.80 8.29 -1.59
CA ARG A 127 4.35 7.07 -0.90
C ARG A 127 2.85 7.07 -0.61
N SER A 128 2.23 8.25 -0.60
CA SER A 128 0.78 8.41 -0.41
C SER A 128 -0.02 8.29 -1.70
N ASN A 129 0.59 8.27 -2.89
CA ASN A 129 -0.16 8.13 -4.15
C ASN A 129 0.67 7.36 -5.17
N PHE A 130 0.31 6.11 -5.40
CA PHE A 130 1.06 5.22 -6.27
C PHE A 130 0.14 4.27 -7.05
N PHE A 131 0.72 3.65 -8.08
CA PHE A 131 0.03 2.68 -8.92
C PHE A 131 0.61 1.29 -8.70
N VAL A 132 -0.24 0.29 -8.86
CA VAL A 132 0.18 -1.11 -9.00
C VAL A 132 0.06 -1.48 -10.46
N ALA A 133 1.19 -1.75 -11.10
CA ALA A 133 1.26 -2.11 -12.51
C ALA A 133 1.49 -3.62 -12.68
N ASP A 134 0.91 -4.23 -13.71
CA ASP A 134 1.18 -5.62 -14.08
C ASP A 134 2.54 -5.78 -14.80
N SER A 135 2.85 -7.00 -15.24
CA SER A 135 4.07 -7.30 -16.02
C SER A 135 4.17 -6.55 -17.35
N GLY A 136 3.04 -6.06 -17.89
CA GLY A 136 2.99 -5.23 -19.09
C GLY A 136 3.06 -3.73 -18.81
N ASN A 137 3.39 -3.34 -17.57
CA ASN A 137 3.36 -1.94 -17.09
C ASN A 137 1.97 -1.28 -17.22
N ARG A 138 0.89 -2.06 -17.26
CA ARG A 138 -0.48 -1.52 -17.26
C ARG A 138 -0.90 -1.27 -15.83
N ASN A 139 -1.44 -0.09 -15.55
CA ASN A 139 -1.96 0.24 -14.23
C ASN A 139 -3.20 -0.62 -13.93
N VAL A 140 -3.11 -1.49 -12.94
CA VAL A 140 -4.20 -2.38 -12.51
C VAL A 140 -4.91 -1.82 -11.29
N TYR A 141 -4.15 -1.18 -10.40
CA TYR A 141 -4.69 -0.50 -9.23
C TYR A 141 -4.07 0.87 -9.03
N ARG A 142 -4.81 1.73 -8.35
CA ARG A 142 -4.32 2.99 -7.80
C ARG A 142 -4.57 3.00 -6.30
N VAL A 143 -3.52 3.32 -5.55
CA VAL A 143 -3.55 3.49 -4.10
C VAL A 143 -3.32 4.96 -3.80
N PHE A 144 -4.27 5.58 -3.13
CA PHE A 144 -4.22 6.99 -2.76
C PHE A 144 -4.53 7.15 -1.28
N THR A 145 -3.66 7.83 -0.56
CA THR A 145 -3.78 8.17 0.85
C THR A 145 -3.96 9.67 0.97
N ASP A 146 -5.12 10.06 1.49
CA ASP A 146 -5.40 11.44 1.83
C ASP A 146 -4.71 11.79 3.16
N ALA A 147 -3.83 12.79 3.13
CA ALA A 147 -3.10 13.26 4.29
C ALA A 147 -3.99 13.95 5.34
N GLN A 148 -5.11 14.57 4.93
CA GLN A 148 -6.01 15.25 5.86
C GLN A 148 -6.86 14.24 6.63
N THR A 149 -7.44 13.29 5.92
CA THR A 149 -8.32 12.28 6.52
C THR A 149 -7.60 11.03 6.99
N GLN A 150 -6.30 10.91 6.72
CA GLN A 150 -5.48 9.71 6.98
C GLN A 150 -6.16 8.44 6.44
N ARG A 151 -6.79 8.56 5.28
CA ARG A 151 -7.56 7.49 4.65
C ARG A 151 -6.88 7.07 3.36
N THR A 152 -6.56 5.79 3.26
CA THR A 152 -6.15 5.16 1.99
C THR A 152 -7.38 4.62 1.26
N ILE A 153 -7.44 4.87 -0.04
CA ILE A 153 -8.44 4.35 -0.97
C ILE A 153 -7.69 3.54 -2.02
N ILE A 154 -8.12 2.30 -2.22
CA ILE A 154 -7.57 1.40 -3.23
C ILE A 154 -8.65 1.22 -4.30
N THR A 155 -8.31 1.58 -5.53
CA THR A 155 -9.21 1.50 -6.70
C THR A 155 -8.61 0.58 -7.75
N ASN A 156 -9.46 -0.14 -8.49
CA ASN A 156 -9.04 -0.93 -9.64
C ASN A 156 -8.86 -0.05 -10.89
N HIS A 157 -8.50 -0.66 -12.02
CA HIS A 157 -8.28 0.01 -13.30
C HIS A 157 -9.53 0.75 -13.85
N ASN A 158 -10.73 0.38 -13.39
CA ASN A 158 -11.98 1.04 -13.73
C ASN A 158 -12.32 2.21 -12.80
N GLY A 159 -11.45 2.53 -11.83
CA GLY A 159 -11.69 3.56 -10.82
C GLY A 159 -12.66 3.13 -9.72
N MET A 160 -13.10 1.86 -9.71
CA MET A 160 -14.01 1.34 -8.70
C MET A 160 -13.24 1.09 -7.39
N PRO A 161 -13.70 1.60 -6.24
CA PRO A 161 -13.05 1.36 -4.96
C PRO A 161 -13.22 -0.11 -4.54
N ILE A 162 -12.11 -0.81 -4.34
CA ILE A 162 -12.10 -2.18 -3.82
C ILE A 162 -11.95 -2.22 -2.30
N ALA A 163 -11.24 -1.25 -1.72
CA ALA A 163 -11.09 -1.12 -0.29
C ALA A 163 -10.80 0.32 0.14
N ARG A 164 -11.12 0.62 1.40
CA ARG A 164 -10.68 1.83 2.09
C ARG A 164 -10.03 1.44 3.41
N ILE A 165 -8.90 2.04 3.74
CA ILE A 165 -8.22 1.85 5.02
C ILE A 165 -8.23 3.19 5.74
N ASN A 166 -8.83 3.23 6.92
CA ASN A 166 -8.81 4.38 7.79
C ASN A 166 -7.69 4.20 8.81
N TRP A 167 -6.61 4.94 8.64
CA TRP A 167 -5.49 5.01 9.57
C TRP A 167 -5.85 6.05 10.61
N ALA A 168 -6.69 5.68 11.57
CA ALA A 168 -7.10 6.61 12.60
C ALA A 168 -5.87 7.34 13.17
N ALA A 169 -5.91 8.67 13.19
CA ALA A 169 -4.75 9.51 13.49
C ALA A 169 -4.20 9.34 14.94
N SER A 170 -4.88 8.55 15.77
CA SER A 170 -4.50 8.28 17.16
C SER A 170 -3.95 6.86 17.33
N ARG A 171 -2.86 6.73 18.10
CA ARG A 171 -2.28 5.44 18.51
C ARG A 171 -3.27 4.53 19.26
N THR A 172 -4.31 5.11 19.84
CA THR A 172 -5.31 4.38 20.63
C THR A 172 -6.42 3.76 19.79
N VAL A 173 -6.59 4.21 18.55
CA VAL A 173 -7.65 3.74 17.67
C VAL A 173 -7.03 2.85 16.60
N PRO A 174 -7.31 1.53 16.60
CA PRO A 174 -6.77 0.63 15.59
C PRO A 174 -7.31 1.00 14.18
N PRO A 175 -6.52 0.76 13.13
CA PRO A 175 -6.96 1.05 11.77
C PRO A 175 -8.14 0.17 11.38
N LEU A 176 -9.07 0.74 10.62
CA LEU A 176 -10.25 0.06 10.08
C LEU A 176 -10.07 -0.17 8.59
N VAL A 177 -10.49 -1.34 8.11
CA VAL A 177 -10.49 -1.69 6.69
C VAL A 177 -11.93 -1.92 6.26
N ASP A 178 -12.40 -1.13 5.30
CA ASP A 178 -13.63 -1.34 4.56
C ASP A 178 -13.30 -2.12 3.29
N VAL A 179 -13.61 -3.41 3.25
CA VAL A 179 -13.44 -4.29 2.09
C VAL A 179 -14.83 -4.79 1.70
N ARG A 180 -15.22 -4.54 0.44
CA ARG A 180 -16.52 -5.00 -0.12
C ARG A 180 -17.73 -4.59 0.73
N GLY A 181 -17.72 -3.37 1.27
CA GLY A 181 -18.82 -2.81 2.06
C GLY A 181 -18.89 -3.34 3.50
N ARG A 182 -17.86 -4.06 3.96
CA ARG A 182 -17.73 -4.48 5.35
C ARG A 182 -16.56 -3.75 5.99
N THR A 183 -16.87 -2.96 7.01
CA THR A 183 -15.87 -2.29 7.85
C THR A 183 -15.48 -3.20 8.99
N ILE A 184 -14.20 -3.57 9.05
CA ILE A 184 -13.63 -4.52 10.02
C ILE A 184 -12.33 -3.93 10.57
N LEU A 185 -11.94 -4.29 11.79
CA LEU A 185 -10.62 -3.93 12.32
C LEU A 185 -9.50 -4.55 11.47
N ALA A 186 -8.46 -3.79 11.15
CA ALA A 186 -7.31 -4.33 10.40
C ALA A 186 -6.66 -5.52 11.12
N SER A 187 -6.64 -5.50 12.46
CA SER A 187 -6.14 -6.60 13.29
C SER A 187 -7.05 -7.82 13.33
N GLU A 188 -8.33 -7.67 13.01
CA GLU A 188 -9.27 -8.78 12.90
C GLU A 188 -9.22 -9.37 11.48
N TRP A 189 -9.13 -8.51 10.47
CA TRP A 189 -9.00 -8.90 9.08
C TRP A 189 -7.64 -9.57 8.78
N LEU A 190 -6.56 -9.04 9.36
CA LEU A 190 -5.22 -9.62 9.38
C LEU A 190 -4.85 -10.04 10.81
N SER A 191 -5.44 -11.16 11.24
CA SER A 191 -5.30 -11.67 12.60
C SER A 191 -3.86 -12.09 12.90
N PRO A 192 -3.30 -11.73 14.07
CA PRO A 192 -2.02 -12.27 14.49
C PRO A 192 -2.14 -13.78 14.72
N VAL A 193 -1.19 -14.55 14.19
CA VAL A 193 -1.07 -15.97 14.52
C VAL A 193 -0.16 -16.10 15.73
N SER A 194 -0.56 -16.89 16.72
CA SER A 194 0.25 -17.15 17.90
C SER A 194 1.55 -17.89 17.52
N GLY A 195 2.67 -17.49 18.14
CA GLY A 195 3.97 -18.12 17.93
C GLY A 195 5.13 -17.14 18.01
N ASN A 196 6.34 -17.66 17.79
CA ASN A 196 7.59 -16.89 17.88
C ASN A 196 7.90 -16.06 16.62
N VAL A 197 7.10 -16.22 15.56
CA VAL A 197 7.32 -15.57 14.27
C VAL A 197 6.18 -14.58 14.03
N PRO A 198 6.45 -13.35 13.57
CA PRO A 198 5.41 -12.36 13.25
C PRO A 198 4.63 -12.81 12.01
N LEU A 199 3.62 -13.64 12.25
CA LEU A 199 2.70 -14.19 11.26
C LEU A 199 1.35 -13.50 11.36
N ARG A 200 0.76 -13.24 10.19
CA ARG A 200 -0.59 -12.70 10.05
C ARG A 200 -1.43 -13.67 9.24
N SER A 201 -2.67 -13.89 9.64
CA SER A 201 -3.62 -14.73 8.93
C SER A 201 -4.75 -13.88 8.37
N MET A 202 -5.19 -14.21 7.17
CA MET A 202 -6.27 -13.58 6.45
C MET A 202 -7.20 -14.66 5.92
N ARG A 203 -8.51 -14.54 6.15
CA ARG A 203 -9.48 -15.48 5.60
C ARG A 203 -10.29 -14.83 4.49
N THR A 204 -10.19 -15.39 3.29
CA THR A 204 -10.97 -14.95 2.12
C THR A 204 -11.75 -16.14 1.58
N ARG A 205 -13.06 -15.98 1.40
CA ARG A 205 -13.95 -16.98 0.76
C ARG A 205 -13.74 -18.40 1.33
N GLY A 206 -13.64 -18.50 2.65
CA GLY A 206 -13.45 -19.77 3.36
C GLY A 206 -12.01 -20.31 3.37
N THR A 207 -11.10 -19.78 2.54
CA THR A 207 -9.68 -20.15 2.51
C THR A 207 -8.84 -19.26 3.43
N GLU A 208 -7.97 -19.87 4.22
CA GLU A 208 -7.01 -19.16 5.07
C GLU A 208 -5.70 -18.93 4.30
N TYR A 209 -5.19 -17.71 4.36
CA TYR A 209 -3.91 -17.30 3.84
C TYR A 209 -3.06 -16.77 4.98
N ARG A 210 -1.77 -17.11 5.00
CA ARG A 210 -0.82 -16.60 5.99
C ARG A 210 0.22 -15.73 5.33
N TRP A 211 0.61 -14.69 6.04
CA TRP A 211 1.64 -13.74 5.68
C TRP A 211 2.74 -13.75 6.74
N GLN A 212 3.98 -13.79 6.29
CA GLN A 212 5.16 -13.60 7.14
C GLN A 212 5.98 -12.48 6.54
N SER A 213 6.50 -11.61 7.40
CA SER A 213 7.53 -10.65 7.02
C SER A 213 8.87 -11.08 7.60
N ASP A 214 9.91 -11.04 6.78
CA ASP A 214 11.32 -11.17 7.21
C ASP A 214 12.05 -9.81 7.22
N GLY A 215 11.29 -8.70 7.15
CA GLY A 215 11.80 -7.32 7.13
C GLY A 215 12.21 -6.81 5.75
N ARG A 216 12.54 -7.69 4.78
CA ARG A 216 12.82 -7.31 3.38
C ARG A 216 11.81 -7.89 2.39
N ARG A 217 11.14 -8.96 2.79
CA ARG A 217 10.23 -9.73 1.95
C ARG A 217 9.00 -10.13 2.76
N PHE A 218 7.87 -10.12 2.08
CA PHE A 218 6.63 -10.70 2.56
C PHE A 218 6.36 -11.96 1.79
N THR A 219 6.07 -13.05 2.48
CA THR A 219 5.69 -14.31 1.83
C THR A 219 4.27 -14.64 2.22
N ALA A 220 3.45 -14.98 1.22
CA ALA A 220 2.07 -15.38 1.38
C ALA A 220 1.92 -16.88 1.06
N TRP A 221 1.27 -17.63 1.94
CA TRP A 221 0.95 -19.04 1.75
C TRP A 221 -0.55 -19.26 1.80
N LYS A 222 -1.02 -20.22 1.02
CA LYS A 222 -2.36 -20.78 1.19
C LYS A 222 -2.30 -21.91 2.21
N ILE A 223 -3.21 -21.89 3.19
CA ILE A 223 -3.37 -22.95 4.18
C ILE A 223 -4.54 -23.82 3.72
N LEU A 224 -4.28 -25.12 3.55
CA LEU A 224 -5.34 -26.09 3.30
C LEU A 224 -6.03 -26.41 4.62
N ALA A 225 -7.33 -26.70 4.54
CA ALA A 225 -8.16 -26.99 5.72
C ALA A 225 -7.72 -28.24 6.52
N SER A 226 -6.76 -29.03 6.03
CA SER A 226 -6.24 -30.18 6.75
C SER A 226 -4.99 -29.80 7.57
N PRO A 227 -5.06 -29.85 8.92
CA PRO A 227 -3.95 -29.49 9.80
C PRO A 227 -2.75 -30.45 9.73
N ALA A 228 -2.90 -31.61 9.07
CA ALA A 228 -1.83 -32.59 8.91
C ALA A 228 -0.88 -32.29 7.73
N THR A 229 -1.26 -31.38 6.84
CA THR A 229 -0.48 -31.05 5.64
C THR A 229 0.09 -29.65 5.75
N SER A 230 1.41 -29.56 5.59
CA SER A 230 2.22 -28.35 5.46
C SER A 230 1.54 -27.26 4.60
N PRO A 231 1.91 -25.97 4.78
CA PRO A 231 1.40 -24.89 3.93
C PRO A 231 1.43 -25.31 2.45
N SER A 232 0.31 -25.14 1.77
CA SER A 232 0.01 -25.79 0.47
C SER A 232 0.77 -25.25 -0.73
N GLY A 233 1.87 -24.56 -0.46
CA GLY A 233 2.65 -23.80 -1.42
C GLY A 233 2.62 -22.31 -1.11
N VAL A 234 3.77 -21.68 -1.37
CA VAL A 234 3.88 -20.22 -1.44
C VAL A 234 3.02 -19.76 -2.61
N ILE A 235 2.00 -18.94 -2.36
CA ILE A 235 1.17 -18.38 -3.43
C ILE A 235 1.71 -17.04 -3.94
N GLY A 236 2.51 -16.36 -3.12
CA GLY A 236 2.99 -15.03 -3.43
C GLY A 236 4.20 -14.63 -2.61
N ILE A 237 5.07 -13.83 -3.22
CA ILE A 237 6.19 -13.18 -2.55
C ILE A 237 6.19 -11.70 -2.95
N VAL A 238 6.30 -10.81 -1.97
CA VAL A 238 6.55 -9.39 -2.18
C VAL A 238 7.97 -9.06 -1.75
N ASN A 239 8.78 -8.59 -2.68
CA ASN A 239 10.14 -8.14 -2.39
C ASN A 239 10.16 -6.61 -2.33
N ARG A 240 10.83 -6.09 -1.30
CA ARG A 240 11.18 -4.67 -1.23
C ARG A 240 12.39 -4.39 -2.10
N LEU A 241 12.21 -3.58 -3.13
CA LEU A 241 13.29 -3.07 -3.98
C LEU A 241 13.62 -1.63 -3.53
N GLN A 242 14.71 -1.05 -4.05
CA GLN A 242 15.15 0.29 -3.64
C GLN A 242 14.06 1.36 -3.88
N GLU A 243 13.35 1.29 -5.02
CA GLU A 243 12.39 2.31 -5.44
C GLU A 243 10.94 1.81 -5.55
N CYS A 244 10.69 0.52 -5.37
CA CYS A 244 9.37 -0.08 -5.52
C CYS A 244 9.21 -1.36 -4.69
N PHE A 245 7.99 -1.89 -4.61
CA PHE A 245 7.76 -3.28 -4.22
C PHE A 245 7.42 -4.10 -5.46
N GLU A 246 7.91 -5.33 -5.54
CA GLU A 246 7.52 -6.29 -6.57
C GLU A 246 6.85 -7.50 -5.92
N MET A 247 5.54 -7.65 -6.17
CA MET A 247 4.73 -8.80 -5.77
C MET A 247 4.68 -9.80 -6.91
N ARG A 248 5.19 -11.01 -6.70
CA ARG A 248 5.10 -12.13 -7.63
C ARG A 248 4.10 -13.15 -7.09
N LEU A 249 3.07 -13.45 -7.86
CA LEU A 249 2.00 -14.39 -7.48
C LEU A 249 2.00 -15.58 -8.42
N MET A 250 1.71 -16.78 -7.91
CA MET A 250 1.52 -17.96 -8.76
C MET A 250 0.25 -17.81 -9.60
N ARG A 251 0.34 -18.03 -10.93
CA ARG A 251 -0.81 -17.92 -11.83
C ARG A 251 -1.92 -18.90 -11.43
N GLN A 252 -1.58 -20.09 -10.97
CA GLN A 252 -2.54 -21.09 -10.50
C GLN A 252 -3.38 -20.57 -9.32
N ALA A 253 -2.79 -19.77 -8.42
CA ALA A 253 -3.53 -19.19 -7.30
C ALA A 253 -4.56 -18.15 -7.78
N LEU A 254 -4.20 -17.36 -8.79
CA LEU A 254 -5.09 -16.37 -9.39
C LEU A 254 -6.25 -17.00 -10.18
N MET A 255 -6.03 -18.14 -10.84
CA MET A 255 -7.07 -18.84 -11.59
C MET A 255 -8.17 -19.46 -10.71
N VAL A 256 -7.89 -19.71 -9.43
CA VAL A 256 -8.85 -20.32 -8.50
C VAL A 256 -9.76 -19.28 -7.87
N ASN A 257 -9.29 -18.04 -7.75
CA ASN A 257 -10.05 -16.97 -7.10
C ASN A 257 -9.68 -15.61 -7.70
N ASP A 258 -10.54 -15.10 -8.58
CA ASP A 258 -10.33 -13.84 -9.31
C ASP A 258 -10.14 -12.63 -8.36
N GLU A 259 -10.79 -12.66 -7.20
CA GLU A 259 -10.70 -11.59 -6.20
C GLU A 259 -9.52 -11.76 -5.23
N LEU A 260 -8.75 -12.84 -5.36
CA LEU A 260 -7.58 -13.06 -4.50
C LEU A 260 -6.56 -11.94 -4.68
N LEU A 261 -6.38 -11.45 -5.91
CA LEU A 261 -5.47 -10.35 -6.17
C LEU A 261 -5.88 -9.11 -5.37
N ASP A 262 -7.16 -8.71 -5.42
CA ASP A 262 -7.68 -7.57 -4.67
C ASP A 262 -7.35 -7.72 -3.18
N ASP A 263 -7.67 -8.86 -2.59
CA ASP A 263 -7.44 -9.10 -1.16
C ASP A 263 -5.95 -9.10 -0.80
N LEU A 264 -5.07 -9.65 -1.65
CA LEU A 264 -3.62 -9.64 -1.42
C LEU A 264 -3.04 -8.23 -1.54
N ILE A 265 -3.53 -7.41 -2.46
CA ILE A 265 -3.12 -5.99 -2.58
C ILE A 265 -3.54 -5.23 -1.32
N VAL A 266 -4.80 -5.37 -0.88
CA VAL A 266 -5.30 -4.70 0.32
C VAL A 266 -4.53 -5.18 1.56
N ALA A 267 -4.22 -6.48 1.64
CA ALA A 267 -3.49 -7.06 2.77
C ALA A 267 -2.07 -6.49 2.84
N PHE A 268 -1.38 -6.47 1.71
CA PHE A 268 -0.03 -5.92 1.65
C PHE A 268 0.01 -4.42 1.98
N VAL A 269 -0.92 -3.61 1.44
CA VAL A 269 -1.03 -2.19 1.79
C VAL A 269 -1.35 -2.01 3.27
N THR A 270 -2.13 -2.91 3.86
CA THR A 270 -2.47 -2.87 5.29
C THR A 270 -1.25 -3.20 6.17
N LEU A 271 -0.45 -4.21 5.77
CA LEU A 271 0.78 -4.60 6.46
C LEU A 271 1.87 -3.52 6.40
N GLU A 272 2.02 -2.87 5.24
CA GLU A 272 3.02 -1.81 5.00
C GLU A 272 2.47 -0.40 5.25
N GLY A 273 1.27 -0.29 5.82
CA GLY A 273 0.54 0.96 6.00
C GLY A 273 1.36 2.12 6.57
N LYS A 274 2.22 1.84 7.55
CA LYS A 274 3.08 2.87 8.15
C LYS A 274 4.00 3.53 7.11
N LEU A 275 4.55 2.77 6.16
CA LEU A 275 5.40 3.32 5.10
C LEU A 275 4.59 4.13 4.08
N PHE A 276 3.37 3.71 3.75
CA PHE A 276 2.54 4.34 2.72
C PHE A 276 1.79 5.59 3.21
N VAL A 277 1.52 5.67 4.51
CA VAL A 277 0.78 6.79 5.12
C VAL A 277 1.74 7.85 5.68
N GLY A 278 3.03 7.52 5.83
CA GLY A 278 4.01 8.44 6.40
C GLY A 278 3.85 8.63 7.92
N LEU A 279 3.15 7.71 8.58
CA LEU A 279 3.00 7.67 10.03
C LEU A 279 4.25 6.98 10.62
N SER A 280 5.28 7.77 10.92
CA SER A 280 6.47 7.36 11.69
C SER A 280 6.21 7.40 13.18
#